data_AF-A0A4Y4AVK9-F1
#
_entry.id   AF-A0A4Y4AVK9-F1
#
_cell.length_a   1.000
_cell.length_b   1.000
_cell.length_c   1.000
_cell.angle_alpha   90.00
_cell.angle_beta   90.00
_cell.angle_gamma   90.00
#
_symmetry.space_group_name_H-M   'P 1'
#
loop_
_entity.id
_entity.type
_entity.pdbx_description
1 polymer ?
#
loop_
_entity_poly.entity_id
_entity_poly.type
_entity_poly.pdbx_seq_one_letter_code
_entity_poly.pdbx_strand_id
1 'polypeptide(L)'
;MKEKQMKSFVKVDYNLLATTKLSSTQKLFVSYIIGWQKNGKICFETNKTLALKFGMQYGGMRSVITTLNKFDFFKAIKKDYDERTGTSGHEITVSIDLLEKFLQPDEKPNEIVSTKAKSIEELNSEFYVTPTLKQDELKSIPTYQDSDIIDIEEIMNILNFKETDIREFKKEFRTAKVSFEDFQYYFCSIALTQNKEYHKGILISEEQKDRFNKMIANQ
;
A
#
# COMPACT_ATOMS: atom_id res chain seq x y z
N MET A 1 29.36 -36.14 -14.42
CA MET A 1 28.04 -36.56 -13.90
C MET A 1 27.06 -35.44 -14.15
N LYS A 2 26.00 -35.65 -14.94
CA LYS A 2 24.90 -34.69 -15.06
C LYS A 2 24.06 -34.84 -13.80
N GLU A 3 24.08 -33.86 -12.90
CA GLU A 3 23.20 -33.84 -11.74
C GLU A 3 21.76 -34.02 -12.22
N LYS A 4 21.08 -35.01 -11.63
CA LYS A 4 19.66 -35.25 -11.83
C LYS A 4 18.95 -34.03 -11.24
N GLN A 5 18.66 -33.00 -12.06
CA GLN A 5 17.89 -31.85 -11.60
C GLN A 5 16.60 -32.37 -10.97
N MET A 6 16.50 -32.30 -9.64
CA MET A 6 15.25 -32.53 -8.96
C MET A 6 14.29 -31.46 -9.48
N LYS A 7 13.28 -31.87 -10.24
CA LYS A 7 12.23 -30.98 -10.71
C LYS A 7 11.39 -30.56 -9.50
N SER A 8 11.80 -29.48 -8.83
CA SER A 8 11.03 -28.85 -7.76
C SER A 8 10.19 -27.73 -8.35
N PHE A 9 8.89 -27.78 -8.16
CA PHE A 9 7.96 -26.73 -8.59
C PHE A 9 7.42 -25.98 -7.38
N VAL A 10 7.27 -24.66 -7.51
CA VAL A 10 6.50 -23.86 -6.57
C VAL A 10 5.02 -24.24 -6.75
N LYS A 11 4.37 -24.62 -5.67
CA LYS A 11 2.93 -24.94 -5.67
C LYS A 11 2.15 -23.71 -5.20
N VAL A 12 1.25 -23.23 -6.04
CA VAL A 12 0.34 -22.12 -5.72
C VAL A 12 -1.03 -22.72 -5.39
N ASP A 13 -1.58 -22.31 -4.25
CA ASP A 13 -2.94 -22.72 -3.86
C ASP A 13 -4.00 -22.11 -4.80
N TYR A 14 -5.11 -22.80 -5.04
CA TYR A 14 -6.15 -22.32 -5.97
C TYR A 14 -6.82 -21.03 -5.50
N ASN A 15 -7.07 -20.87 -4.20
CA ASN A 15 -7.66 -19.64 -3.66
C ASN A 15 -6.66 -18.48 -3.76
N LEU A 16 -5.37 -18.77 -3.51
CA LEU A 16 -4.29 -17.80 -3.70
C LEU A 16 -4.10 -17.45 -5.18
N LEU A 17 -4.29 -18.40 -6.09
CA LEU A 17 -4.22 -18.15 -7.53
C LEU A 17 -5.38 -17.26 -7.98
N ALA A 18 -6.59 -17.56 -7.50
CA ALA A 18 -7.83 -16.92 -7.92
C ALA A 18 -8.04 -15.51 -7.35
N THR A 19 -7.47 -15.20 -6.18
CA THR A 19 -7.70 -13.89 -5.54
C THR A 19 -7.20 -12.73 -6.41
N THR A 20 -7.95 -11.64 -6.47
CA THR A 20 -7.50 -10.36 -7.08
C THR A 20 -6.83 -9.44 -6.06
N LYS A 21 -6.89 -9.79 -4.76
CA LYS A 21 -6.36 -8.99 -3.64
C LYS A 21 -4.82 -8.92 -3.63
N LEU A 22 -4.14 -9.80 -4.38
CA LEU A 22 -2.68 -9.88 -4.46
C LEU A 22 -2.21 -9.92 -5.92
N SER A 23 -1.07 -9.32 -6.20
CA SER A 23 -0.44 -9.39 -7.52
C SER A 23 0.17 -10.77 -7.80
N SER A 24 0.41 -11.09 -9.08
CA SER A 24 1.05 -12.36 -9.49
C SER A 24 2.39 -12.59 -8.78
N THR A 25 3.20 -11.55 -8.63
CA THR A 25 4.49 -11.62 -7.92
C THR A 25 4.29 -11.90 -6.43
N GLN A 26 3.33 -11.25 -5.79
CA GLN A 26 3.01 -11.50 -4.37
C GLN A 26 2.51 -12.93 -4.14
N LYS A 27 1.64 -13.44 -5.02
CA LYS A 27 1.14 -14.83 -4.96
C LYS A 27 2.27 -15.84 -5.06
N LEU A 28 3.18 -15.66 -6.02
CA LEU A 28 4.35 -16.51 -6.19
C LEU A 28 5.30 -16.42 -4.98
N PHE A 29 5.50 -15.21 -4.45
CA PHE A 29 6.36 -14.99 -3.29
C PHE A 29 5.81 -15.68 -2.04
N VAL A 30 4.52 -15.48 -1.73
CA VAL A 30 3.83 -16.19 -0.63
C VAL A 30 3.94 -17.70 -0.81
N SER A 31 3.69 -18.21 -2.02
CA SER A 31 3.79 -19.65 -2.32
C SER A 31 5.21 -20.20 -2.11
N TYR A 32 6.23 -19.42 -2.46
CA TYR A 32 7.63 -19.78 -2.22
C TYR A 32 7.91 -19.92 -0.72
N ILE A 33 7.49 -18.97 0.11
CA ILE A 33 7.67 -19.02 1.58
C ILE A 33 6.93 -20.22 2.19
N ILE A 34 5.69 -20.48 1.76
CA ILE A 34 4.92 -21.65 2.20
C ILE A 34 5.67 -22.95 1.85
N GLY A 35 6.32 -23.01 0.69
CA GLY A 35 7.16 -24.14 0.29
C GLY A 35 8.31 -24.42 1.27
N TRP A 36 8.94 -23.38 1.82
CA TRP A 36 9.96 -23.53 2.88
C TRP A 36 9.34 -24.10 4.17
N GLN A 37 8.24 -23.50 4.62
CA GLN A 37 7.56 -23.90 5.86
C GLN A 37 7.02 -25.34 5.81
N LYS A 38 6.51 -25.79 4.66
CA LYS A 38 6.07 -27.18 4.46
C LYS A 38 7.21 -28.19 4.59
N ASN A 39 8.44 -27.76 4.36
CA ASN A 39 9.64 -28.58 4.56
C ASN A 39 10.24 -28.41 5.97
N GLY A 40 9.51 -27.81 6.91
CA GLY A 40 9.96 -27.57 8.29
C GLY A 40 11.05 -26.51 8.40
N LYS A 41 11.20 -25.63 7.39
CA LYS A 41 12.22 -24.59 7.36
C LYS A 41 11.60 -23.20 7.39
N ILE A 42 12.35 -22.24 7.94
CA ILE A 42 12.01 -20.83 7.84
C ILE A 42 12.77 -20.24 6.65
N CYS A 43 12.12 -19.39 5.86
CA CYS A 43 12.81 -18.69 4.78
C CYS A 43 13.70 -17.61 5.38
N PHE A 44 15.02 -17.80 5.29
CA PHE A 44 16.01 -16.82 5.72
C PHE A 44 16.87 -16.38 4.55
N GLU A 45 16.58 -15.21 3.97
CA GLU A 45 17.28 -14.72 2.78
C GLU A 45 17.42 -13.19 2.75
N THR A 46 18.41 -12.69 2.01
CA THR A 46 18.51 -11.25 1.74
C THR A 46 17.55 -10.84 0.62
N ASN A 47 17.16 -9.56 0.61
CA ASN A 47 16.42 -8.98 -0.51
C ASN A 47 17.15 -9.14 -1.85
N LYS A 48 18.50 -9.15 -1.86
CA LYS A 48 19.29 -9.36 -3.08
C LYS A 48 19.15 -10.79 -3.60
N THR A 49 19.24 -11.79 -2.71
CA THR A 49 19.07 -13.20 -3.06
C THR A 49 17.67 -13.47 -3.57
N LEU A 50 16.66 -12.95 -2.87
CA LEU A 50 15.26 -13.07 -3.26
C LEU A 50 15.00 -12.37 -4.61
N ALA A 51 15.51 -11.16 -4.81
CA ALA A 51 15.40 -10.44 -6.08
C ALA A 51 15.96 -11.25 -7.25
N LEU A 52 17.14 -11.86 -7.08
CA LEU A 52 17.77 -12.72 -8.09
C LEU A 52 16.90 -13.95 -8.41
N LYS A 53 16.36 -14.64 -7.40
CA LYS A 53 15.50 -15.83 -7.58
C LYS A 53 14.20 -15.52 -8.32
N PHE A 54 13.66 -14.33 -8.10
CA PHE A 54 12.43 -13.86 -8.74
C PHE A 54 12.68 -13.08 -10.03
N GLY A 55 13.93 -13.01 -10.51
CA GLY A 55 14.29 -12.33 -11.75
C GLY A 55 13.94 -10.83 -11.74
N MET A 56 14.01 -10.19 -10.57
CA MET A 56 13.61 -8.80 -10.39
C MET A 56 14.71 -7.95 -9.76
N GLN A 57 14.55 -6.63 -9.79
CA GLN A 57 15.49 -5.71 -9.14
C GLN A 57 15.32 -5.72 -7.61
N TYR A 58 16.40 -5.38 -6.90
CA TYR A 58 16.43 -5.28 -5.44
C TYR A 58 15.30 -4.39 -4.88
N GLY A 59 15.07 -3.23 -5.52
CA GLY A 59 14.00 -2.30 -5.12
C GLY A 59 12.61 -2.92 -5.24
N GLY A 60 12.37 -3.69 -6.29
CA GLY A 60 11.11 -4.41 -6.50
C GLY A 60 10.86 -5.45 -5.42
N MET A 61 11.87 -6.26 -5.07
CA MET A 61 11.73 -7.24 -3.98
C MET A 61 11.48 -6.58 -2.62
N ARG A 62 12.17 -5.46 -2.35
CA ARG A 62 11.90 -4.65 -1.16
C ARG A 62 10.46 -4.17 -1.12
N SER A 63 9.91 -3.70 -2.24
CA SER A 63 8.51 -3.26 -2.34
C SER A 63 7.52 -4.40 -2.10
N VAL A 64 7.78 -5.59 -2.67
CA VAL A 64 6.96 -6.79 -2.44
C VAL A 64 6.91 -7.14 -0.96
N ILE A 65 8.07 -7.23 -0.31
CA ILE A 65 8.15 -7.56 1.12
C ILE A 65 7.44 -6.50 1.97
N THR A 66 7.71 -5.21 1.74
CA THR A 66 7.07 -4.12 2.49
C THR A 66 5.55 -4.15 2.33
N THR A 67 5.05 -4.39 1.12
CA THR A 67 3.61 -4.45 0.85
C THR A 67 2.97 -5.66 1.52
N LEU A 68 3.61 -6.83 1.46
CA LEU A 68 3.10 -8.04 2.11
C LEU A 68 3.11 -7.94 3.63
N ASN A 69 4.10 -7.26 4.23
CA ASN A 69 4.20 -7.05 5.68
C ASN A 69 3.08 -6.17 6.27
N LYS A 70 2.20 -5.62 5.42
CA LYS A 70 0.98 -4.92 5.83
C LYS A 70 -0.17 -5.89 6.17
N PHE A 71 -0.10 -7.13 5.72
CA PHE A 71 -1.12 -8.14 5.98
C PHE A 71 -0.72 -9.00 7.17
N ASP A 72 -1.67 -9.27 8.06
CA ASP A 72 -1.43 -10.01 9.30
C ASP A 72 -0.95 -11.46 9.06
N PHE A 73 -1.22 -12.01 7.88
CA PHE A 73 -0.75 -13.33 7.50
C PHE A 73 0.74 -13.39 7.14
N PHE A 74 1.42 -12.26 6.92
CA PHE A 74 2.80 -12.23 6.46
C PHE A 74 3.68 -11.44 7.41
N LYS A 75 4.86 -11.98 7.71
CA LYS A 75 5.85 -11.33 8.55
C LYS A 75 7.24 -11.48 7.96
N ALA A 76 7.94 -10.37 7.78
CA ALA A 76 9.36 -10.33 7.47
C ALA A 76 10.11 -9.52 8.52
N ILE A 77 11.00 -10.20 9.26
CA ILE A 77 11.83 -9.59 10.31
C ILE A 77 13.26 -9.52 9.79
N LYS A 78 13.86 -8.33 9.81
CA LYS A 78 15.30 -8.20 9.58
C LYS A 78 16.04 -8.81 10.77
N LYS A 79 16.97 -9.71 10.49
CA LYS A 79 17.94 -10.15 11.49
C LYS A 79 19.24 -9.40 11.25
N ASP A 80 19.85 -8.99 12.35
CA ASP A 80 21.17 -8.40 12.35
C ASP A 80 22.20 -9.38 11.77
N TYR A 81 23.30 -8.81 11.32
CA TYR A 81 24.39 -9.56 10.73
C TYR A 81 24.96 -10.54 11.77
N ASP A 82 24.86 -11.84 11.48
CA ASP A 82 25.52 -12.87 12.27
C ASP A 82 26.96 -13.04 11.76
N GLU A 83 27.93 -12.65 12.58
CA GLU A 83 29.37 -12.76 12.26
C GLU A 83 29.82 -14.21 12.06
N ARG A 84 29.14 -15.20 12.67
CA ARG A 84 29.50 -16.62 12.57
C ARG A 84 29.08 -17.24 11.25
N THR A 85 27.95 -16.79 10.70
CA THR A 85 27.43 -17.30 9.42
C THR A 85 27.70 -16.35 8.26
N GLY A 86 28.19 -15.13 8.54
CA GLY A 86 28.50 -14.11 7.54
C GLY A 86 27.25 -13.58 6.81
N THR A 87 26.08 -13.68 7.43
CA THR A 87 24.80 -13.40 6.76
C THR A 87 23.93 -12.46 7.58
N SER A 88 23.54 -11.33 6.97
CA SER A 88 22.33 -10.59 7.33
C SER A 88 21.18 -11.08 6.45
N GLY A 89 19.93 -10.93 6.89
CA GLY A 89 18.82 -11.51 6.16
C GLY A 89 17.45 -11.12 6.69
N HIS A 90 16.42 -11.55 5.98
CA HIS A 90 15.04 -11.46 6.43
C HIS A 90 14.60 -12.87 6.82
N GLU A 91 14.15 -13.03 8.06
CA GLU A 91 13.37 -14.18 8.48
C GLU A 91 11.93 -13.93 8.04
N ILE A 92 11.44 -14.72 7.10
CA ILE A 92 10.14 -14.53 6.45
C ILE A 92 9.23 -15.73 6.73
N THR A 93 8.03 -15.43 7.20
CA THR A 93 7.00 -16.42 7.55
C THR A 93 5.62 -15.98 7.06
N VAL A 94 4.80 -16.97 6.72
CA VAL A 94 3.38 -16.84 6.39
C VAL A 94 2.56 -17.68 7.37
N SER A 95 1.57 -17.06 8.02
CA SER A 95 0.54 -17.76 8.80
C SER A 95 -0.53 -18.29 7.85
N ILE A 96 -0.65 -19.62 7.77
CA ILE A 96 -1.60 -20.29 6.86
C ILE A 96 -3.04 -19.95 7.24
N ASP A 97 -3.38 -20.01 8.53
CA ASP A 97 -4.75 -19.76 9.01
C ASP A 97 -5.22 -18.32 8.70
N LEU A 98 -4.32 -17.35 8.84
CA LEU A 98 -4.63 -15.95 8.53
C LEU A 98 -4.68 -15.69 7.02
N LEU A 99 -3.85 -16.40 6.24
CA LEU A 99 -3.90 -16.33 4.78
C LEU A 99 -5.23 -16.90 4.27
N GLU A 100 -5.69 -18.04 4.80
CA GLU A 100 -6.97 -18.63 4.41
C GLU A 100 -8.14 -17.68 4.71
N LYS A 101 -8.16 -17.07 5.90
CA LYS A 101 -9.15 -16.03 6.24
C LYS A 101 -9.12 -14.84 5.30
N PHE A 102 -7.92 -14.36 4.95
CA PHE A 102 -7.74 -13.25 4.01
C PHE A 102 -8.26 -13.59 2.59
N LEU A 103 -8.09 -14.84 2.17
CA LEU A 103 -8.49 -15.33 0.85
C LEU A 103 -9.98 -15.65 0.74
N GLN A 104 -10.71 -15.68 1.86
CA GLN A 104 -12.17 -15.85 1.80
C GLN A 104 -12.80 -14.68 1.01
N PRO A 105 -13.83 -14.96 0.19
CA PRO A 105 -14.61 -13.92 -0.43
C PRO A 105 -15.25 -13.06 0.66
N ASP A 106 -15.32 -11.76 0.44
CA ASP A 106 -15.96 -10.87 1.41
C ASP A 106 -17.44 -11.29 1.52
N GLU A 107 -17.89 -11.62 2.74
CA GLU A 107 -19.30 -11.89 2.98
C GLU A 107 -20.07 -10.64 2.52
N LYS A 108 -21.03 -10.84 1.61
CA LYS A 108 -21.90 -9.74 1.14
C LYS A 108 -22.49 -9.06 2.39
N PRO A 109 -22.43 -7.72 2.50
CA PRO A 109 -23.18 -7.03 3.52
C PRO A 109 -24.65 -7.34 3.31
N ASN A 110 -25.27 -8.03 4.27
CA ASN A 110 -26.73 -8.09 4.34
C ASN A 110 -27.24 -6.65 4.46
N GLU A 111 -28.18 -6.29 3.58
CA GLU A 111 -28.96 -5.06 3.66
C GLU A 111 -29.51 -4.88 5.08
N ILE A 112 -29.02 -3.88 5.80
CA ILE A 112 -29.74 -3.33 6.95
C ILE A 112 -30.24 -1.95 6.55
N VAL A 113 -31.46 -2.00 5.99
CA VAL A 113 -32.60 -1.12 6.23
C VAL A 113 -32.30 0.25 6.84
N SER A 114 -32.54 1.27 6.00
CA SER A 114 -32.85 2.66 6.32
C SER A 114 -33.59 2.89 7.64
N THR A 115 -33.06 3.78 8.49
CA THR A 115 -33.91 4.69 9.28
C THR A 115 -33.23 6.04 9.55
N LYS A 116 -33.80 7.07 8.91
CA LYS A 116 -33.90 8.50 9.26
C LYS A 116 -32.95 9.14 10.30
N ALA A 117 -32.21 10.13 9.78
CA ALA A 117 -31.79 11.41 10.34
C ALA A 117 -32.23 11.81 11.75
N LYS A 118 -31.29 12.37 12.52
CA LYS A 118 -31.48 13.59 13.31
C LYS A 118 -30.15 14.36 13.46
N SER A 119 -30.24 15.62 13.07
CA SER A 119 -29.30 16.73 13.19
C SER A 119 -28.85 17.01 14.62
N ILE A 120 -27.57 17.37 14.79
CA ILE A 120 -27.12 18.28 15.86
C ILE A 120 -26.11 19.24 15.24
N GLU A 121 -26.60 20.45 15.03
CA GLU A 121 -25.83 21.68 14.91
C GLU A 121 -25.51 22.22 16.32
N GLU A 122 -24.34 22.86 16.39
CA GLU A 122 -23.93 23.93 17.31
C GLU A 122 -23.37 23.65 18.71
N LEU A 123 -22.26 24.39 18.94
CA LEU A 123 -21.57 24.86 20.16
C LEU A 123 -20.11 24.35 20.19
N ASN A 124 -19.04 25.13 19.99
CA ASN A 124 -18.74 26.58 20.01
C ASN A 124 -17.44 26.80 19.17
N SER A 125 -17.30 27.76 18.24
CA SER A 125 -16.91 29.19 18.42
C SER A 125 -15.86 29.42 19.54
N GLU A 126 -14.68 30.01 19.36
CA GLU A 126 -14.37 31.32 18.77
C GLU A 126 -12.86 31.49 18.43
N PHE A 127 -12.61 32.14 17.27
CA PHE A 127 -11.58 33.17 16.91
C PHE A 127 -10.07 32.92 17.16
N TYR A 128 -9.13 33.18 16.23
CA TYR A 128 -8.98 34.32 15.31
C TYR A 128 -8.34 34.00 13.94
N VAL A 129 -8.92 34.63 12.90
CA VAL A 129 -8.31 35.37 11.77
C VAL A 129 -7.62 34.60 10.63
N THR A 130 -8.36 34.56 9.52
CA THR A 130 -7.92 34.44 8.12
C THR A 130 -6.91 35.50 7.68
N PRO A 131 -6.07 35.20 6.68
CA PRO A 131 -5.90 36.07 5.53
C PRO A 131 -6.80 35.59 4.40
N THR A 132 -7.65 36.52 3.97
CA THR A 132 -8.49 36.48 2.78
C THR A 132 -7.65 36.14 1.54
N LEU A 133 -7.99 35.04 0.86
CA LEU A 133 -7.71 34.87 -0.56
C LEU A 133 -9.04 34.70 -1.28
N LYS A 134 -9.16 35.46 -2.35
CA LYS A 134 -10.39 35.85 -3.02
C LYS A 134 -11.17 34.63 -3.53
N GLN A 135 -12.48 34.66 -3.30
CA GLN A 135 -13.46 34.00 -4.16
C GLN A 135 -13.31 34.62 -5.56
N ASP A 136 -12.52 34.00 -6.42
CA ASP A 136 -12.61 34.12 -7.88
C ASP A 136 -11.60 33.16 -8.49
N GLU A 137 -12.10 31.96 -8.79
CA GLU A 137 -11.68 30.98 -9.81
C GLU A 137 -12.12 29.61 -9.28
N LEU A 138 -13.32 29.15 -9.70
CA LEU A 138 -13.56 27.71 -9.83
C LEU A 138 -12.54 27.21 -10.86
N LYS A 139 -11.29 26.98 -10.46
CA LYS A 139 -10.32 26.26 -11.28
C LYS A 139 -10.93 24.89 -11.49
N SER A 140 -11.34 24.61 -12.72
CA SER A 140 -11.67 23.26 -13.15
C SER A 140 -10.56 22.35 -12.64
N ILE A 141 -10.93 21.33 -11.86
CA ILE A 141 -9.97 20.36 -11.35
C ILE A 141 -9.29 19.72 -12.57
N PRO A 142 -7.96 19.86 -12.73
CA PRO A 142 -7.26 19.30 -13.87
C PRO A 142 -7.32 17.78 -13.84
N THR A 143 -7.34 17.18 -15.02
CA THR A 143 -7.35 15.73 -15.22
C THR A 143 -5.99 15.27 -15.72
N TYR A 144 -5.54 14.10 -15.26
CA TYR A 144 -4.22 13.58 -15.58
C TYR A 144 -4.32 12.12 -16.04
N GLN A 145 -3.49 11.77 -17.03
CA GLN A 145 -3.21 10.39 -17.40
C GLN A 145 -2.14 9.81 -16.49
N ASP A 146 -2.12 8.49 -16.30
CA ASP A 146 -1.18 7.82 -15.39
C ASP A 146 0.30 8.13 -15.70
N SER A 147 0.63 8.29 -16.98
CA SER A 147 1.97 8.62 -17.45
C SER A 147 2.38 10.09 -17.25
N ASP A 148 1.46 10.96 -16.85
CA ASP A 148 1.73 12.40 -16.73
C ASP A 148 2.71 12.67 -15.58
N ILE A 149 3.68 13.56 -15.83
CA ILE A 149 4.60 14.01 -14.80
C ILE A 149 4.02 15.23 -14.11
N ILE A 150 3.75 15.09 -12.82
CA ILE A 150 3.10 16.08 -11.97
C ILE A 150 4.08 16.63 -10.92
N ASP A 151 3.84 17.84 -10.41
CA ASP A 151 4.49 18.33 -9.20
C ASP A 151 3.62 18.01 -7.98
N ILE A 152 4.21 17.34 -6.99
CA ILE A 152 3.51 16.92 -5.76
C ILE A 152 2.91 18.12 -5.03
N GLU A 153 3.63 19.24 -4.96
CA GLU A 153 3.15 20.42 -4.23
C GLU A 153 1.99 21.08 -4.95
N GLU A 154 2.05 21.16 -6.27
CA GLU A 154 0.95 21.67 -7.09
C GLU A 154 -0.33 20.85 -6.89
N ILE A 155 -0.25 19.52 -7.02
CA ILE A 155 -1.43 18.66 -6.86
C ILE A 155 -1.95 18.70 -5.42
N MET A 156 -1.08 18.64 -4.43
CA MET A 156 -1.52 18.69 -3.03
C MET A 156 -2.16 20.05 -2.68
N ASN A 157 -1.72 21.15 -3.29
CA ASN A 157 -2.36 22.45 -3.16
C ASN A 157 -3.75 22.48 -3.81
N ILE A 158 -3.92 21.85 -4.99
CA ILE A 158 -5.24 21.72 -5.65
C ILE A 158 -6.20 20.89 -4.77
N LEU A 159 -5.68 19.86 -4.12
CA LEU A 159 -6.38 19.05 -3.13
C LEU A 159 -6.50 19.74 -1.75
N ASN A 160 -6.08 20.99 -1.60
CA ASN A 160 -6.25 21.78 -0.38
C ASN A 160 -5.62 21.14 0.87
N PHE A 161 -4.43 20.52 0.74
CA PHE A 161 -3.65 20.07 1.89
C PHE A 161 -2.93 21.22 2.60
N LYS A 162 -2.69 21.05 3.90
CA LYS A 162 -1.86 21.97 4.67
C LYS A 162 -0.39 21.74 4.35
N GLU A 163 0.43 22.79 4.44
CA GLU A 163 1.86 22.72 4.13
C GLU A 163 2.61 21.65 4.95
N THR A 164 2.18 21.41 6.20
CA THR A 164 2.74 20.34 7.04
C THR A 164 2.51 18.96 6.44
N ASP A 165 1.33 18.71 5.88
CA ASP A 165 0.96 17.45 5.26
C ASP A 165 1.68 17.28 3.92
N ILE A 166 1.80 18.37 3.15
CA ILE A 166 2.58 18.39 1.89
C ILE A 166 4.04 18.01 2.17
N ARG A 167 4.64 18.58 3.22
CA ARG A 167 6.02 18.28 3.61
C ARG A 167 6.20 16.83 4.03
N GLU A 168 5.24 16.30 4.80
CA GLU A 168 5.26 14.90 5.21
C GLU A 168 5.09 13.97 4.01
N PHE A 169 4.18 14.30 3.09
CA PHE A 169 3.92 13.54 1.86
C PHE A 169 5.16 13.49 0.97
N LYS A 170 5.85 14.62 0.80
CA LYS A 170 7.07 14.72 0.01
C LYS A 170 8.22 13.82 0.52
N LYS A 171 8.26 13.47 1.80
CA LYS A 171 9.32 12.60 2.35
C LYS A 171 9.33 11.21 1.73
N GLU A 172 8.19 10.73 1.23
CA GLU A 172 8.09 9.41 0.60
C GLU A 172 8.62 9.39 -0.84
N PHE A 173 8.84 10.57 -1.44
CA PHE A 173 9.31 10.68 -2.82
C PHE A 173 10.73 11.22 -2.87
N ARG A 174 11.51 10.69 -3.81
CA ARG A 174 12.90 11.15 -4.03
C ARG A 174 13.00 12.47 -4.76
N THR A 175 11.92 12.86 -5.45
CA THR A 175 11.83 14.04 -6.30
C THR A 175 10.47 14.71 -6.09
N ALA A 176 10.41 16.02 -6.28
CA ALA A 176 9.15 16.77 -6.23
C ALA A 176 8.24 16.47 -7.43
N LYS A 177 8.81 15.96 -8.52
CA LYS A 177 8.11 15.55 -9.73
C LYS A 177 8.02 14.04 -9.83
N VAL A 178 6.82 13.52 -10.03
CA VAL A 178 6.51 12.08 -10.06
C VAL A 178 5.48 11.78 -11.14
N SER A 179 5.33 10.51 -11.51
CA SER A 179 4.19 10.12 -12.36
C SER A 179 2.88 10.28 -11.59
N PHE A 180 1.79 10.57 -12.30
CA PHE A 180 0.47 10.65 -11.69
C PHE A 180 0.06 9.29 -11.10
N GLU A 181 0.43 8.17 -11.73
CA GLU A 181 0.24 6.82 -11.20
C GLU A 181 0.89 6.63 -9.82
N ASP A 182 2.17 7.01 -9.67
CA ASP A 182 2.90 6.89 -8.40
C ASP A 182 2.24 7.75 -7.30
N PHE A 183 1.78 8.95 -7.67
CA PHE A 183 1.06 9.83 -6.77
C PHE A 183 -0.29 9.24 -6.35
N GLN A 184 -1.08 8.73 -7.31
CA GLN A 184 -2.37 8.11 -7.05
C GLN A 184 -2.22 6.92 -6.10
N TYR A 185 -1.27 6.03 -6.38
CA TYR A 185 -1.01 4.86 -5.57
C TYR A 185 -0.72 5.23 -4.12
N TYR A 186 0.14 6.23 -3.90
CA TYR A 186 0.46 6.67 -2.56
C TYR A 186 -0.70 7.38 -1.87
N PHE A 187 -1.43 8.26 -2.57
CA PHE A 187 -2.62 8.94 -2.06
C PHE A 187 -3.69 7.94 -1.59
N CYS A 188 -4.03 6.95 -2.43
CA CYS A 188 -4.97 5.89 -2.08
C CYS A 188 -4.46 5.05 -0.89
N SER A 189 -3.15 4.79 -0.82
CA SER A 189 -2.56 4.04 0.28
C SER A 189 -2.76 4.73 1.63
N ILE A 190 -2.62 6.07 1.66
CA ILE A 190 -2.88 6.88 2.85
C ILE A 190 -4.37 6.81 3.20
N ALA A 191 -5.26 7.07 2.23
CA ALA A 191 -6.71 7.09 2.44
C ALA A 191 -7.27 5.77 3.02
N LEU A 192 -6.72 4.63 2.60
CA LEU A 192 -7.10 3.31 3.11
C LEU A 192 -6.63 3.05 4.54
N THR A 193 -5.52 3.67 4.97
CA THR A 193 -4.92 3.45 6.30
C THR A 193 -5.50 4.33 7.40
N GLN A 194 -6.36 5.29 7.06
CA GLN A 194 -6.98 6.23 8.00
C GLN A 194 -8.22 5.70 8.72
N ASN A 195 -8.82 4.61 8.24
CA ASN A 195 -9.97 3.95 8.88
C ASN A 195 -9.62 3.17 10.17
N LYS A 196 -8.47 3.46 10.81
CA LYS A 196 -8.02 2.83 12.06
C LYS A 196 -8.00 3.91 13.15
N GLU A 197 -8.64 3.65 14.29
CA GLU A 197 -8.95 4.59 15.40
C GLU A 197 -7.75 5.33 16.04
N TYR A 198 -6.51 5.12 15.57
CA TYR A 198 -5.29 5.74 16.10
C TYR A 198 -4.31 6.13 14.99
N HIS A 199 -4.77 6.86 13.96
CA HIS A 199 -3.89 7.28 12.87
C HIS A 199 -2.89 8.37 13.32
N LYS A 200 -1.58 8.06 13.27
CA LYS A 200 -0.50 9.05 13.27
C LYS A 200 -0.06 9.26 11.82
N GLY A 201 -0.42 10.38 11.22
CA GLY A 201 -0.04 10.69 9.83
C GLY A 201 -0.96 11.71 9.18
N ILE A 202 -0.78 11.89 7.86
CA ILE A 202 -1.63 12.74 7.02
C ILE A 202 -3.06 12.20 7.07
N LEU A 203 -4.03 13.06 7.32
CA LEU A 203 -5.46 12.76 7.23
C LEU A 203 -6.02 13.30 5.92
N ILE A 204 -6.75 12.46 5.17
CA ILE A 204 -7.36 12.77 3.88
C ILE A 204 -8.86 12.85 4.14
N SER A 205 -9.41 14.06 4.06
CA SER A 205 -10.85 14.27 4.23
C SER A 205 -11.64 13.70 3.06
N GLU A 206 -12.94 13.46 3.26
CA GLU A 206 -13.83 13.06 2.16
C GLU A 206 -13.86 14.10 1.02
N GLU A 207 -13.78 15.40 1.34
CA GLU A 207 -13.67 16.44 0.32
C GLU A 207 -12.40 16.29 -0.54
N GLN A 208 -11.28 15.91 0.08
CA GLN A 208 -10.01 15.69 -0.62
C GLN A 208 -10.07 14.46 -1.52
N LYS A 209 -10.73 13.38 -1.07
CA LYS A 209 -10.99 12.19 -1.88
C LYS A 209 -11.88 12.51 -3.08
N ASP A 210 -12.94 13.30 -2.88
CA ASP A 210 -13.84 13.70 -3.96
C ASP A 210 -13.14 14.56 -5.01
N ARG A 211 -12.28 15.49 -4.58
CA ARG A 211 -11.46 16.30 -5.50
C ARG A 211 -10.47 15.43 -6.28
N PHE A 212 -9.82 14.48 -5.60
CA PHE A 212 -8.90 13.55 -6.23
C PHE A 212 -9.59 12.63 -7.25
N ASN A 213 -10.78 12.10 -6.92
CA ASN A 213 -11.57 11.28 -7.85
C ASN A 213 -11.93 12.03 -9.13
N LYS A 214 -12.20 13.35 -9.05
CA LYS A 214 -12.46 14.19 -10.23
C LYS A 214 -11.23 14.37 -11.13
N MET A 215 -10.01 14.21 -10.61
CA MET A 215 -8.78 14.22 -11.42
C MET A 215 -8.62 12.93 -12.24
N ILE A 216 -9.22 11.82 -11.78
CA ILE A 216 -9.13 10.48 -12.40
C ILE A 216 -10.30 10.21 -13.35
N ALA A 217 -11.50 10.73 -13.05
CA ALA A 217 -12.77 10.32 -13.68
C ALA A 217 -12.93 10.60 -15.19
N ASN A 218 -11.92 11.13 -15.89
CA ASN A 218 -11.93 11.35 -17.33
C ASN A 218 -10.87 10.51 -18.09
N GLN A 219 -10.32 9.45 -17.46
CA GLN A 219 -9.48 8.45 -18.13
C GLN A 219 -10.30 7.40 -18.89
#